data_AF-A0AAW2DGK9-F1
#
_entry.id   AF-A0AAW2DGK9-F1
#
_cell.length_a   1.000
_cell.length_b   1.000
_cell.length_c   1.000
_cell.angle_alpha   90.00
_cell.angle_beta   90.00
_cell.angle_gamma   90.00
#
_symmetry.space_group_name_H-M   'P 1'
#
loop_
_entity.id
_entity.type
_entity.pdbx_description
1 polymer ?
#
loop_
_entity_poly.entity_id
_entity_poly.type
_entity_poly.pdbx_seq_one_letter_code
_entity_poly.pdbx_strand_id
1 'polypeptide(L)'
;MGGRLSARNNRSRTRPRSVASSGESRTGSSHHRHNPVTAAISRLPSMTSTSRGPNIGGGGKSSAKKKYSYIPDNYHTLEEVTAALRTAGLESSNLIVGIDFTKSNEWTGKTSFNNRSLHAIGDTPNPYEKAISIIGKTLSPFDEDNLIPCFGFGDATTHDQEVFSFHNDHTPCHGFEEVLSCYKKIVPNLRLAGPTSYAPVVEAAIDIVEKSGGQYHVLVLIADGQVTRSVNTSEKELSPQEEQTIKSIVNASSYPLSIVLVGVGDGPWEDMKNFDDKIPAREFDNFQFVNFTEIMSKNVSPSEKETAFALAALMEIPIQYQAARELGILGRATGRAKKIVPRPPPVPYSRPQMPTPQPSRLPSTEADERNQAVCPICLTNAKDLAFDCGHLTCRDCGARLSNCPICRQPIRNRLRVFTG
;
A
#
# COMPACT_ATOMS: atom_id res chain seq x y z
N MET A 1 -9.52 -41.30 -56.95
CA MET A 1 -9.63 -41.82 -58.32
C MET A 1 -9.51 -40.65 -59.28
N GLY A 2 -8.93 -40.89 -60.45
CA GLY A 2 -8.22 -39.88 -61.23
C GLY A 2 -9.10 -39.00 -62.11
N GLY A 3 -8.48 -37.91 -62.56
CA GLY A 3 -8.18 -37.78 -63.99
C GLY A 3 -8.73 -36.55 -64.73
N ARG A 4 -7.85 -35.57 -64.96
CA ARG A 4 -7.24 -35.19 -66.28
C ARG A 4 -8.23 -34.88 -67.45
N LEU A 5 -8.09 -33.84 -68.29
CA LEU A 5 -6.89 -33.24 -68.90
C LEU A 5 -7.24 -31.99 -69.77
N SER A 6 -6.30 -31.03 -69.77
CA SER A 6 -5.61 -30.33 -70.89
C SER A 6 -6.14 -29.14 -71.73
N ALA A 7 -5.30 -28.08 -71.67
CA ALA A 7 -4.53 -27.41 -72.76
C ALA A 7 -5.23 -26.31 -73.61
N ARG A 8 -4.59 -25.20 -74.06
CA ARG A 8 -3.19 -25.00 -74.55
C ARG A 8 -2.85 -23.50 -74.83
N ASN A 9 -1.57 -23.12 -74.62
CA ASN A 9 -0.68 -22.15 -75.36
C ASN A 9 -1.06 -20.66 -75.57
N ASN A 10 -0.16 -19.65 -75.66
CA ASN A 10 1.23 -19.58 -76.14
C ASN A 10 1.92 -18.22 -75.82
N ARG A 11 3.25 -18.23 -75.54
CA ARG A 11 4.36 -17.32 -75.99
C ARG A 11 4.27 -15.78 -75.78
N SER A 12 5.32 -14.97 -75.51
CA SER A 12 6.79 -15.12 -75.57
C SER A 12 7.55 -13.80 -75.21
N ARG A 13 8.87 -13.92 -74.92
CA ARG A 13 10.00 -12.97 -75.22
C ARG A 13 10.19 -11.72 -74.30
N THR A 14 11.39 -11.20 -73.94
CA THR A 14 12.82 -11.59 -73.96
C THR A 14 13.68 -10.49 -73.27
N ARG A 15 14.61 -10.88 -72.38
CA ARG A 15 16.06 -10.48 -72.28
C ARG A 15 16.50 -9.03 -71.86
N PRO A 16 17.80 -8.77 -71.52
CA PRO A 16 18.24 -8.48 -70.13
C PRO A 16 19.18 -7.24 -70.00
N ARG A 17 19.73 -6.96 -68.79
CA ARG A 17 21.00 -6.21 -68.65
C ARG A 17 21.72 -6.50 -67.32
N SER A 18 23.04 -6.40 -67.39
CA SER A 18 24.05 -6.84 -66.43
C SER A 18 25.20 -5.82 -66.34
N VAL A 19 25.96 -5.87 -65.23
CA VAL A 19 27.39 -5.52 -65.02
C VAL A 19 27.78 -4.12 -64.46
N ALA A 20 28.27 -4.19 -63.21
CA ALA A 20 29.50 -3.67 -62.55
C ALA A 20 29.94 -2.18 -62.46
N SER A 21 30.29 -1.84 -61.20
CA SER A 21 31.54 -1.24 -60.66
C SER A 21 31.82 0.28 -60.66
N SER A 22 32.27 0.69 -59.46
CA SER A 22 33.28 1.72 -59.08
C SER A 22 32.92 3.22 -59.04
N GLY A 23 33.24 3.84 -57.89
CA GLY A 23 33.34 5.29 -57.70
C GLY A 23 33.40 5.71 -56.22
N GLU A 24 34.61 6.01 -55.74
CA GLU A 24 34.92 6.58 -54.42
C GLU A 24 34.44 8.03 -54.25
N SER A 25 34.12 8.48 -53.01
CA SER A 25 34.77 9.63 -52.32
C SER A 25 33.94 10.30 -51.21
N ARG A 26 34.53 10.33 -50.01
CA ARG A 26 34.68 11.45 -49.03
C ARG A 26 33.49 12.21 -48.40
N THR A 27 33.52 12.16 -47.06
CA THR A 27 33.32 13.22 -46.04
C THR A 27 31.95 13.86 -45.81
N GLY A 28 31.49 13.81 -44.56
CA GLY A 28 30.41 14.66 -44.04
C GLY A 28 30.03 14.32 -42.60
N SER A 29 30.73 14.91 -41.63
CA SER A 29 30.33 14.93 -40.22
C SER A 29 29.07 15.80 -40.05
N SER A 30 28.07 15.35 -39.30
CA SER A 30 26.95 16.19 -38.87
C SER A 30 26.35 15.68 -37.56
N HIS A 31 26.62 16.45 -36.51
CA HIS A 31 26.01 16.38 -35.19
C HIS A 31 24.48 16.34 -35.23
N HIS A 32 23.86 15.35 -34.56
CA HIS A 32 22.47 15.47 -34.12
C HIS A 32 22.43 15.92 -32.67
N ARG A 33 21.99 17.17 -32.50
CA ARG A 33 21.72 17.85 -31.24
C ARG A 33 20.47 17.28 -30.56
N HIS A 34 20.58 17.19 -29.23
CA HIS A 34 19.49 17.11 -28.26
C HIS A 34 18.36 18.12 -28.52
N ASN A 35 17.13 17.74 -28.21
CA ASN A 35 16.09 18.68 -27.77
C ASN A 35 15.19 18.01 -26.70
N PRO A 36 15.01 18.62 -25.51
CA PRO A 36 14.34 17.98 -24.37
C PRO A 36 12.83 18.26 -24.27
N VAL A 37 12.13 17.26 -23.74
CA VAL A 37 10.71 17.22 -23.37
C VAL A 37 10.54 17.88 -21.99
N THR A 38 10.16 19.15 -21.91
CA THR A 38 9.97 19.86 -20.61
C THR A 38 8.75 20.77 -20.51
N ALA A 39 7.84 20.79 -21.49
CA ALA A 39 6.84 21.86 -21.58
C ALA A 39 5.47 21.62 -20.91
N ALA A 40 5.20 20.47 -20.26
CA ALA A 40 3.83 20.14 -19.83
C ALA A 40 3.51 20.35 -18.33
N ILE A 41 4.50 20.49 -17.44
CA ILE A 41 4.28 20.48 -15.97
C ILE A 41 4.02 21.89 -15.37
N SER A 42 4.07 22.96 -16.18
CA SER A 42 4.16 24.34 -15.69
C SER A 42 2.84 25.12 -15.46
N ARG A 43 1.67 24.47 -15.38
CA ARG A 43 0.40 25.22 -15.27
C ARG A 43 -0.52 24.73 -14.14
N LEU A 44 -0.28 25.24 -12.93
CA LEU A 44 -1.29 25.34 -11.86
C LEU A 44 -1.40 26.83 -11.43
N PRO A 45 -2.61 27.41 -11.26
CA PRO A 45 -2.75 28.84 -10.96
C PRO A 45 -2.43 29.16 -9.49
N SER A 46 -1.63 30.21 -9.28
CA SER A 46 -1.37 30.81 -7.97
C SER A 46 -2.56 31.65 -7.51
N MET A 47 -3.22 31.24 -6.42
CA MET A 47 -4.19 32.06 -5.70
C MET A 47 -3.43 33.02 -4.78
N THR A 48 -3.47 34.32 -5.09
CA THR A 48 -2.87 35.38 -4.27
C THR A 48 -3.95 36.09 -3.46
N SER A 49 -3.94 35.92 -2.14
CA SER A 49 -4.63 36.81 -1.20
C SER A 49 -3.59 37.60 -0.43
N THR A 50 -3.65 38.93 -0.57
CA THR A 50 -2.74 39.90 0.03
C THR A 50 -3.20 40.29 1.44
N SER A 51 -2.38 40.02 2.45
CA SER A 51 -2.43 40.76 3.72
C SER A 51 -1.02 40.81 4.33
N ARG A 52 -0.44 42.02 4.37
CA ARG A 52 0.91 42.30 4.88
C ARG A 52 0.94 42.22 6.41
N GLY A 53 1.91 41.46 6.94
CA GLY A 53 2.36 41.47 8.34
C GLY A 53 3.89 41.33 8.38
N PRO A 54 4.58 41.78 9.45
CA PRO A 54 5.99 42.13 9.40
C PRO A 54 6.93 40.91 9.37
N ASN A 55 8.02 41.11 8.63
CA ASN A 55 8.98 40.15 8.15
C ASN A 55 9.99 39.75 9.25
N ILE A 56 9.99 38.48 9.67
CA ILE A 56 11.06 37.87 10.47
C ILE A 56 11.38 36.48 9.89
N GLY A 57 12.57 36.30 9.29
CA GLY A 57 13.26 35.00 9.20
C GLY A 57 13.13 34.13 7.92
N GLY A 58 12.78 34.66 6.74
CA GLY A 58 12.49 33.85 5.54
C GLY A 58 13.67 33.26 4.72
N GLY A 59 14.93 33.60 5.02
CA GLY A 59 16.07 33.28 4.13
C GLY A 59 16.50 31.80 4.09
N GLY A 60 16.34 31.04 5.18
CA GLY A 60 16.87 29.68 5.30
C GLY A 60 16.03 28.60 4.59
N LYS A 61 14.70 28.69 4.68
CA LYS A 61 13.78 27.68 4.13
C LYS A 61 13.83 27.58 2.60
N SER A 62 13.95 28.71 1.91
CA SER A 62 14.07 28.74 0.44
C SER A 62 15.39 28.13 -0.07
N SER A 63 16.44 28.12 0.76
CA SER A 63 17.74 27.51 0.42
C SER A 63 17.69 25.98 0.61
N ALA A 64 17.11 25.52 1.72
CA ALA A 64 16.93 24.09 2.00
C ALA A 64 16.03 23.40 0.96
N LYS A 65 14.91 24.02 0.57
CA LYS A 65 14.01 23.49 -0.47
C LYS A 65 14.71 23.27 -1.82
N LYS A 66 15.64 24.16 -2.21
CA LYS A 66 16.44 23.97 -3.43
C LYS A 66 17.46 22.84 -3.27
N LYS A 67 18.12 22.77 -2.10
CA LYS A 67 19.13 21.75 -1.78
C LYS A 67 18.56 20.33 -1.84
N TYR A 68 17.33 20.13 -1.40
CA TYR A 68 16.68 18.82 -1.33
C TYR A 68 15.62 18.59 -2.40
N SER A 69 15.74 19.27 -3.55
CA SER A 69 14.78 19.15 -4.66
C SER A 69 14.94 17.87 -5.48
N TYR A 70 16.10 17.23 -5.38
CA TYR A 70 16.47 15.97 -6.02
C TYR A 70 17.53 15.29 -5.16
N ILE A 71 17.40 14.00 -4.91
CA ILE A 71 18.36 13.23 -4.11
C ILE A 71 19.02 12.16 -4.99
N PRO A 72 20.34 12.24 -5.26
CA PRO A 72 21.03 11.23 -6.05
C PRO A 72 21.34 9.97 -5.22
N ASP A 73 21.41 8.83 -5.91
CA ASP A 73 21.95 7.58 -5.38
C ASP A 73 23.41 7.76 -4.93
N ASN A 74 23.64 7.77 -3.61
CA ASN A 74 24.95 8.05 -3.03
C ASN A 74 25.57 6.87 -2.27
N TYR A 75 24.86 5.75 -2.17
CA TYR A 75 25.28 4.60 -1.36
C TYR A 75 25.46 3.34 -2.22
N HIS A 76 26.47 2.54 -1.87
CA HIS A 76 26.79 1.30 -2.57
C HIS A 76 26.59 0.06 -1.68
N THR A 77 26.49 0.25 -0.36
CA THR A 77 26.32 -0.84 0.61
C THR A 77 25.30 -0.49 1.69
N LEU A 78 24.72 -1.51 2.33
CA LEU A 78 23.76 -1.31 3.42
C LEU A 78 24.45 -0.73 4.67
N GLU A 79 25.73 -1.03 4.86
CA GLU A 79 26.56 -0.49 5.93
C GLU A 79 26.74 1.03 5.79
N GLU A 80 26.98 1.52 4.57
CA GLU A 80 27.07 2.97 4.29
C GLU A 80 25.74 3.67 4.58
N VAL A 81 24.62 3.10 4.14
CA VAL A 81 23.28 3.64 4.43
C VAL A 81 23.02 3.66 5.94
N THR A 82 23.30 2.55 6.63
CA THR A 82 23.09 2.43 8.08
C THR A 82 23.95 3.45 8.84
N ALA A 83 25.21 3.62 8.43
CA ALA A 83 26.10 4.63 9.00
C ALA A 83 25.58 6.05 8.73
N ALA A 84 25.03 6.31 7.55
CA ALA A 84 24.42 7.58 7.21
C ALA A 84 23.15 7.87 8.02
N LEU A 85 22.27 6.88 8.23
CA LEU A 85 21.08 7.02 9.09
C LEU A 85 21.49 7.38 10.53
N ARG A 86 22.47 6.65 11.10
CA ARG A 86 23.02 6.94 12.43
C ARG A 86 23.65 8.34 12.50
N THR A 87 24.44 8.73 11.50
CA THR A 87 25.08 10.05 11.44
C THR A 87 24.06 11.17 11.28
N ALA A 88 22.99 10.93 10.53
CA ALA A 88 21.88 11.85 10.40
C ALA A 88 21.10 12.00 11.72
N GLY A 89 21.27 11.07 12.66
CA GLY A 89 20.57 11.05 13.95
C GLY A 89 19.19 10.42 13.86
N LEU A 90 18.97 9.52 12.90
CA LEU A 90 17.81 8.63 12.89
C LEU A 90 18.16 7.39 13.71
N GLU A 91 17.80 7.40 14.98
CA GLU A 91 18.01 6.27 15.90
C GLU A 91 16.88 5.24 15.78
N SER A 92 15.67 5.70 15.46
CA SER A 92 14.48 4.89 15.22
C SER A 92 13.58 5.60 14.19
N SER A 93 12.78 4.83 13.45
CA SER A 93 11.74 5.32 12.55
C SER A 93 10.46 4.53 12.78
N ASN A 94 9.34 5.01 12.24
CA ASN A 94 8.06 4.28 12.29
C ASN A 94 7.65 3.90 10.87
N LEU A 95 7.27 2.64 10.66
CA LEU A 95 6.86 2.14 9.36
C LEU A 95 5.34 2.13 9.22
N ILE A 96 4.86 2.51 8.04
CA ILE A 96 3.46 2.38 7.62
C ILE A 96 3.44 1.56 6.35
N VAL A 97 2.50 0.63 6.21
CA VAL A 97 2.38 -0.20 5.00
C VAL A 97 1.07 0.09 4.27
N GLY A 98 1.17 0.38 2.98
CA GLY A 98 0.05 0.48 2.05
C GLY A 98 0.12 -0.63 1.00
N ILE A 99 -0.97 -1.36 0.79
CA ILE A 99 -1.06 -2.43 -0.20
C ILE A 99 -2.16 -2.12 -1.23
N ASP A 100 -1.75 -2.09 -2.49
CA ASP A 100 -2.64 -1.96 -3.64
C ASP A 100 -3.46 -3.26 -3.82
N PHE A 101 -4.78 -3.13 -3.87
CA PHE A 101 -5.74 -4.21 -4.17
C PHE A 101 -6.62 -3.88 -5.39
N THR A 102 -6.07 -3.15 -6.34
CA THR A 102 -6.73 -2.84 -7.62
C THR A 102 -6.70 -4.04 -8.56
N LYS A 103 -7.60 -4.00 -9.54
CA LYS A 103 -7.84 -5.08 -10.49
C LYS A 103 -6.70 -5.29 -11.48
N SER A 104 -5.84 -4.30 -11.69
CA SER A 104 -4.69 -4.44 -12.60
C SER A 104 -3.75 -5.58 -12.23
N ASN A 105 -3.68 -5.89 -10.93
CA ASN A 105 -2.99 -7.05 -10.39
C ASN A 105 -3.46 -8.40 -10.97
N GLU A 106 -4.61 -8.50 -11.65
CA GLU A 106 -5.04 -9.71 -12.37
C GLU A 106 -4.20 -9.97 -13.63
N TRP A 107 -3.66 -8.93 -14.27
CA TRP A 107 -2.96 -9.04 -15.56
C TRP A 107 -1.51 -8.54 -15.54
N THR A 108 -1.08 -7.75 -14.56
CA THR A 108 0.30 -7.27 -14.42
C THR A 108 1.28 -8.34 -13.90
N GLY A 109 0.81 -9.57 -13.69
CA GLY A 109 1.65 -10.76 -13.48
C GLY A 109 1.84 -11.63 -14.72
N LYS A 110 1.50 -11.13 -15.92
CA LYS A 110 1.56 -11.89 -17.17
C LYS A 110 2.92 -12.52 -17.42
N THR A 111 3.98 -11.74 -17.25
CA THR A 111 5.36 -12.12 -17.56
C THR A 111 6.10 -12.53 -16.28
N SER A 112 6.06 -11.67 -15.27
CA SER A 112 6.79 -11.83 -14.00
C SER A 112 6.21 -12.89 -13.08
N PHE A 113 4.95 -13.29 -13.30
CA PHE A 113 4.26 -14.24 -12.43
C PHE A 113 3.42 -15.28 -13.19
N ASN A 114 3.92 -15.70 -14.36
CA ASN A 114 3.39 -16.83 -15.13
C ASN A 114 1.88 -16.71 -15.43
N ASN A 115 1.43 -15.52 -15.84
CA ASN A 115 0.03 -15.25 -16.17
C ASN A 115 -0.94 -15.54 -15.02
N ARG A 116 -0.46 -15.37 -13.78
CA ARG A 116 -1.30 -15.38 -12.58
C ARG A 116 -1.48 -13.97 -12.05
N SER A 117 -2.55 -13.76 -11.29
CA SER A 117 -2.71 -12.53 -10.50
C SER A 117 -1.54 -12.38 -9.52
N LEU A 118 -1.06 -11.15 -9.35
CA LEU A 118 -0.03 -10.80 -8.37
C LEU A 118 -0.50 -11.04 -6.91
N HIS A 119 -1.81 -11.14 -6.66
CA HIS A 119 -2.39 -11.52 -5.37
C HIS A 119 -2.72 -13.03 -5.26
N ALA A 120 -2.39 -13.86 -6.24
CA ALA A 120 -2.76 -15.27 -6.21
C ALA A 120 -2.10 -16.00 -5.03
N ILE A 121 -2.90 -16.36 -4.02
CA ILE A 121 -2.48 -17.16 -2.86
C ILE A 121 -2.32 -18.63 -3.27
N GLY A 122 -1.22 -19.25 -2.85
CA GLY A 122 -0.94 -20.67 -3.09
C GLY A 122 0.32 -21.13 -2.38
N ASP A 123 0.87 -22.26 -2.82
CA ASP A 123 2.07 -22.86 -2.20
C ASP A 123 3.32 -21.99 -2.37
N THR A 124 3.40 -21.24 -3.47
CA THR A 124 4.49 -20.31 -3.74
C THR A 124 4.09 -18.88 -3.40
N PRO A 125 4.91 -18.15 -2.63
CA PRO A 125 4.64 -16.76 -2.31
C PRO A 125 4.51 -15.91 -3.57
N ASN A 126 3.44 -15.13 -3.62
CA ASN A 126 3.25 -14.13 -4.66
C ASN A 126 4.17 -12.91 -4.49
N PRO A 127 4.27 -12.01 -5.48
CA PRO A 127 5.17 -10.86 -5.39
C PRO A 127 4.94 -9.94 -4.19
N TYR A 128 3.69 -9.72 -3.77
CA TYR A 128 3.38 -8.97 -2.55
C TYR A 128 3.85 -9.71 -1.29
N GLU A 129 3.59 -11.02 -1.17
CA GLU A 129 4.06 -11.82 -0.03
C GLU A 129 5.59 -11.79 0.10
N LYS A 130 6.30 -11.87 -1.04
CA LYS A 130 7.76 -11.75 -1.10
C LYS A 130 8.21 -10.36 -0.67
N ALA A 131 7.59 -9.31 -1.17
CA ALA A 131 7.93 -7.94 -0.80
C ALA A 131 7.72 -7.72 0.70
N ILE A 132 6.55 -8.04 1.26
CA ILE A 132 6.24 -7.93 2.70
C ILE A 132 7.29 -8.67 3.53
N SER A 133 7.62 -9.90 3.14
CA SER A 133 8.59 -10.73 3.89
C SER A 133 9.99 -10.13 3.86
N ILE A 134 10.45 -9.63 2.71
CA ILE A 134 11.79 -9.04 2.58
C ILE A 134 11.85 -7.69 3.30
N ILE A 135 10.84 -6.83 3.15
CA ILE A 135 10.72 -5.57 3.90
C ILE A 135 10.79 -5.85 5.41
N GLY A 136 10.08 -6.87 5.88
CA GLY A 136 10.12 -7.29 7.28
C GLY A 136 11.51 -7.70 7.75
N LYS A 137 12.33 -8.33 6.91
CA LYS A 137 13.71 -8.67 7.27
C LYS A 137 14.65 -7.48 7.23
N THR A 138 14.45 -6.56 6.28
CA THR A 138 15.44 -5.53 5.95
C THR A 138 15.15 -4.17 6.58
N LEU A 139 13.88 -3.81 6.76
CA LEU A 139 13.45 -2.51 7.28
C LEU A 139 12.96 -2.56 8.73
N SER A 140 12.48 -3.70 9.23
CA SER A 140 12.02 -3.80 10.64
C SER A 140 13.09 -3.49 11.70
N PRO A 141 14.41 -3.74 11.49
CA PRO A 141 15.42 -3.33 12.47
C PRO A 141 15.52 -1.81 12.67
N PHE A 142 14.89 -1.03 11.80
CA PHE A 142 14.82 0.44 11.89
C PHE A 142 13.48 0.94 12.45
N ASP A 143 12.54 0.04 12.74
CA ASP A 143 11.24 0.36 13.32
C ASP A 143 11.33 0.45 14.86
N GLU A 144 10.74 1.47 15.47
CA GLU A 144 10.91 1.77 16.90
C GLU A 144 10.19 0.78 17.81
N ASP A 145 8.94 0.44 17.48
CA ASP A 145 8.02 -0.25 18.38
C ASP A 145 7.49 -1.58 17.81
N ASN A 146 7.86 -1.91 16.57
CA ASN A 146 7.37 -3.06 15.81
C ASN A 146 5.84 -3.04 15.62
N LEU A 147 5.22 -1.85 15.69
CA LEU A 147 3.79 -1.63 15.44
C LEU A 147 3.62 -0.99 14.07
N ILE A 148 3.05 -1.76 13.14
CA ILE A 148 2.98 -1.40 11.72
C ILE A 148 1.52 -1.10 11.34
N PRO A 149 1.09 0.19 11.26
CA PRO A 149 -0.19 0.53 10.66
C PRO A 149 -0.24 0.04 9.22
N CYS A 150 -1.24 -0.81 8.92
CA CYS A 150 -1.38 -1.45 7.62
C CYS A 150 -2.72 -1.13 6.97
N PHE A 151 -2.66 -0.69 5.72
CA PHE A 151 -3.81 -0.30 4.92
C PHE A 151 -3.88 -1.02 3.58
N GLY A 152 -5.10 -1.31 3.14
CA GLY A 152 -5.41 -1.67 1.76
C GLY A 152 -6.23 -0.59 1.07
N PHE A 153 -6.11 -0.48 -0.26
CA PHE A 153 -6.87 0.46 -1.09
C PHE A 153 -7.11 -0.11 -2.49
N GLY A 154 -8.06 0.46 -3.23
CA GLY A 154 -8.33 0.08 -4.63
C GLY A 154 -9.24 -1.14 -4.81
N ASP A 155 -9.69 -1.76 -3.72
CA ASP A 155 -10.69 -2.81 -3.77
C ASP A 155 -12.11 -2.23 -3.97
N ALA A 156 -13.10 -3.10 -4.17
CA ALA A 156 -14.46 -2.66 -4.43
C ALA A 156 -15.16 -1.96 -3.25
N THR A 157 -14.57 -1.96 -2.06
CA THR A 157 -15.08 -1.20 -0.90
C THR A 157 -14.46 0.18 -0.76
N THR A 158 -13.27 0.41 -1.33
CA THR A 158 -12.51 1.66 -1.18
C THR A 158 -12.36 2.47 -2.47
N HIS A 159 -12.30 1.80 -3.63
CA HIS A 159 -12.00 2.41 -4.93
C HIS A 159 -10.77 3.33 -4.83
N ASP A 160 -10.80 4.50 -5.47
CA ASP A 160 -9.75 5.53 -5.41
C ASP A 160 -9.97 6.60 -4.34
N GLN A 161 -10.90 6.38 -3.39
CA GLN A 161 -11.36 7.43 -2.47
C GLN A 161 -10.96 7.18 -1.01
N GLU A 162 -10.88 5.93 -0.58
CA GLU A 162 -10.69 5.56 0.82
C GLU A 162 -9.61 4.49 0.99
N VAL A 163 -9.29 4.17 2.24
CA VAL A 163 -8.48 2.99 2.61
C VAL A 163 -9.26 2.13 3.59
N PHE A 164 -8.92 0.85 3.69
CA PHE A 164 -9.34 -0.01 4.79
C PHE A 164 -8.13 -0.39 5.65
N SER A 165 -8.33 -0.53 6.96
CA SER A 165 -7.30 -1.02 7.88
C SER A 165 -7.28 -2.54 7.89
N PHE A 166 -6.13 -3.15 8.16
CA PHE A 166 -6.01 -4.60 8.28
C PHE A 166 -6.71 -5.16 9.54
N HIS A 167 -6.89 -4.33 10.57
CA HIS A 167 -7.64 -4.67 11.78
C HIS A 167 -8.96 -3.90 11.86
N ASN A 168 -10.00 -4.56 12.39
CA ASN A 168 -11.33 -3.97 12.55
C ASN A 168 -11.37 -2.79 13.54
N ASP A 169 -10.51 -2.83 14.55
CA ASP A 169 -10.38 -1.80 15.58
C ASP A 169 -9.30 -0.75 15.22
N HIS A 170 -8.74 -0.83 14.02
CA HIS A 170 -7.69 0.05 13.50
C HIS A 170 -6.37 0.00 14.27
N THR A 171 -6.15 -1.04 15.09
CA THR A 171 -4.86 -1.25 15.74
C THR A 171 -3.77 -1.59 14.70
N PRO A 172 -2.51 -1.19 14.93
CA PRO A 172 -1.38 -1.63 14.11
C PRO A 172 -1.17 -3.15 14.16
N CYS A 173 -0.52 -3.71 13.14
CA CYS A 173 -0.01 -5.07 13.19
C CYS A 173 1.29 -5.15 14.03
N HIS A 174 1.49 -6.25 14.75
CA HIS A 174 2.70 -6.56 15.49
C HIS A 174 3.73 -7.24 14.58
N GLY A 175 4.58 -6.42 13.95
CA GLY A 175 5.61 -6.85 13.02
C GLY A 175 5.09 -7.37 11.68
N PHE A 176 6.02 -7.59 10.75
CA PHE A 176 5.72 -7.97 9.37
C PHE A 176 5.18 -9.40 9.23
N GLU A 177 5.41 -10.27 10.23
CA GLU A 177 4.79 -11.58 10.35
C GLU A 177 3.26 -11.46 10.45
N GLU A 178 2.76 -10.52 11.26
CA GLU A 178 1.32 -10.27 11.36
C GLU A 178 0.80 -9.58 10.10
N VAL A 179 1.54 -8.63 9.52
CA VAL A 179 1.17 -8.03 8.22
C VAL A 179 0.94 -9.10 7.15
N LEU A 180 1.87 -10.05 7.02
CA LEU A 180 1.76 -11.15 6.06
C LEU A 180 0.58 -12.08 6.37
N SER A 181 0.35 -12.39 7.65
CA SER A 181 -0.79 -13.20 8.11
C SER A 181 -2.13 -12.54 7.79
N CYS A 182 -2.27 -11.24 8.07
CA CYS A 182 -3.46 -10.45 7.77
C CYS A 182 -3.67 -10.34 6.25
N TYR A 183 -2.63 -10.04 5.47
CA TYR A 183 -2.69 -10.04 4.02
C TYR A 183 -3.26 -11.36 3.46
N LYS A 184 -2.75 -12.51 3.91
CA LYS A 184 -3.22 -13.84 3.48
C LYS A 184 -4.68 -14.12 3.83
N LYS A 185 -5.18 -13.55 4.92
CA LYS A 185 -6.59 -13.69 5.34
C LYS A 185 -7.51 -12.76 4.55
N ILE A 186 -7.04 -11.55 4.22
CA ILE A 186 -7.84 -10.53 3.55
C ILE A 186 -8.00 -10.85 2.06
N VAL A 187 -6.91 -11.21 1.37
CA VAL A 187 -6.89 -11.41 -0.09
C VAL A 187 -8.00 -12.33 -0.63
N PRO A 188 -8.26 -13.52 -0.05
CA PRO A 188 -9.31 -14.41 -0.57
C PRO A 188 -10.73 -13.85 -0.50
N ASN A 189 -10.95 -12.82 0.33
CA ASN A 189 -12.26 -12.20 0.56
C ASN A 189 -12.43 -10.86 -0.18
N LEU A 190 -11.35 -10.36 -0.80
CA LEU A 190 -11.36 -9.11 -1.55
C LEU A 190 -12.01 -9.27 -2.91
N ARG A 191 -12.67 -8.21 -3.37
CA ARG A 191 -12.99 -8.01 -4.78
C ARG A 191 -12.12 -6.89 -5.32
N LEU A 192 -11.09 -7.23 -6.09
CA LEU A 192 -10.21 -6.26 -6.72
C LEU A 192 -11.01 -5.33 -7.64
N ALA A 193 -10.72 -4.02 -7.60
CA ALA A 193 -11.48 -3.02 -8.36
C ALA A 193 -10.58 -1.87 -8.85
N GLY A 194 -11.01 -0.63 -8.67
CA GLY A 194 -10.32 0.58 -9.10
C GLY A 194 -11.30 1.76 -9.06
N PRO A 195 -10.94 2.94 -9.58
CA PRO A 195 -9.64 3.31 -10.15
C PRO A 195 -8.47 3.23 -9.15
N THR A 196 -7.25 3.40 -9.64
CA THR A 196 -6.01 3.37 -8.86
C THR A 196 -5.54 4.81 -8.60
N SER A 197 -5.49 5.20 -7.33
CA SER A 197 -4.91 6.45 -6.82
C SER A 197 -4.19 6.16 -5.51
N TYR A 198 -3.00 6.73 -5.31
CA TYR A 198 -2.28 6.59 -4.04
C TYR A 198 -2.68 7.67 -3.03
N ALA A 199 -3.49 8.65 -3.44
CA ALA A 199 -3.89 9.75 -2.58
C ALA A 199 -4.54 9.30 -1.26
N PRO A 200 -5.47 8.33 -1.23
CA PRO A 200 -6.08 7.90 0.04
C PRO A 200 -5.07 7.35 1.05
N VAL A 201 -4.11 6.54 0.60
CA VAL A 201 -3.11 5.91 1.48
C VAL A 201 -2.01 6.89 1.90
N VAL A 202 -1.61 7.80 1.03
CA VAL A 202 -0.69 8.88 1.38
C VAL A 202 -1.32 9.82 2.42
N GLU A 203 -2.59 10.19 2.26
CA GLU A 203 -3.29 11.02 3.24
C GLU A 203 -3.52 10.28 4.57
N ALA A 204 -3.73 8.96 4.56
CA ALA A 204 -3.77 8.15 5.78
C ALA A 204 -2.42 8.15 6.52
N ALA A 205 -1.31 8.08 5.79
CA ALA A 205 0.02 8.17 6.38
C ALA A 205 0.30 9.57 6.97
N ILE A 206 -0.11 10.64 6.29
CA ILE A 206 -0.03 12.01 6.81
C ILE A 206 -0.81 12.14 8.14
N ASP A 207 -2.02 11.58 8.21
CA ASP A 207 -2.83 11.60 9.43
C ASP A 207 -2.16 10.85 10.60
N ILE A 208 -1.45 9.74 10.34
CA ILE A 208 -0.64 9.05 11.35
C ILE A 208 0.52 9.93 11.83
N VAL A 209 1.26 10.54 10.90
CA VAL A 209 2.38 11.45 11.24
C VAL A 209 1.88 12.63 12.08
N GLU A 210 0.72 13.18 11.76
CA GLU A 210 0.11 14.26 12.55
C GLU A 210 -0.29 13.77 13.96
N LYS A 211 -0.93 12.60 14.06
CA LYS A 211 -1.36 12.00 15.35
C LYS A 211 -0.20 11.62 16.26
N SER A 212 0.95 11.24 15.70
CA SER A 212 2.18 10.96 16.45
C SER A 212 2.92 12.22 16.93
N GLY A 213 2.39 13.41 16.64
CA GLY A 213 3.04 14.67 16.99
C GLY A 213 4.19 15.07 16.06
N GLY A 214 4.20 14.53 14.83
CA GLY A 214 5.25 14.79 13.84
C GLY A 214 6.49 13.92 14.03
N GLN A 215 6.34 12.69 14.52
CA GLN A 215 7.43 11.71 14.47
C GLN A 215 7.73 11.32 13.03
N TYR A 216 8.98 10.95 12.74
CA TYR A 216 9.37 10.55 11.40
C TYR A 216 8.78 9.18 11.04
N HIS A 217 8.15 9.09 9.86
CA HIS A 217 7.59 7.86 9.35
C HIS A 217 8.08 7.57 7.92
N VAL A 218 8.12 6.29 7.57
CA VAL A 218 8.30 5.81 6.21
C VAL A 218 7.05 5.03 5.79
N LEU A 219 6.32 5.53 4.79
CA LEU A 219 5.26 4.80 4.12
C LEU A 219 5.87 3.88 3.06
N VAL A 220 5.78 2.58 3.28
CA VAL A 220 6.12 1.57 2.28
C VAL A 220 4.86 1.18 1.52
N LEU A 221 4.78 1.61 0.26
CA LEU A 221 3.66 1.36 -0.63
C LEU A 221 4.03 0.21 -1.57
N ILE A 222 3.29 -0.90 -1.54
CA ILE A 222 3.49 -2.02 -2.45
C ILE A 222 2.38 -1.97 -3.51
N ALA A 223 2.76 -1.82 -4.78
CA ALA A 223 1.80 -1.66 -5.88
C ALA A 223 2.35 -2.15 -7.23
N ASP A 224 1.47 -2.31 -8.21
CA ASP A 224 1.82 -2.74 -9.57
C ASP A 224 2.09 -1.59 -10.57
N GLY A 225 2.04 -0.35 -10.06
CA GLY A 225 2.39 0.86 -10.81
C GLY A 225 1.31 1.41 -11.72
N GLN A 226 0.13 0.78 -11.79
CA GLN A 226 -0.92 1.15 -12.74
C GLN A 226 -1.87 2.24 -12.22
N VAL A 227 -1.35 3.45 -11.96
CA VAL A 227 -2.20 4.60 -11.64
C VAL A 227 -3.15 4.86 -12.81
N THR A 228 -4.45 5.01 -12.53
CA THR A 228 -5.45 5.01 -13.60
C THR A 228 -5.28 6.21 -14.53
N ARG A 229 -5.11 5.95 -15.82
CA ARG A 229 -5.13 6.96 -16.88
C ARG A 229 -6.45 6.89 -17.64
N SER A 230 -7.04 8.04 -17.97
CA SER A 230 -8.26 8.07 -18.76
C SER A 230 -7.93 7.92 -20.25
N VAL A 231 -8.73 7.14 -20.97
CA VAL A 231 -8.62 6.94 -22.42
C VAL A 231 -8.82 8.22 -23.25
N ASN A 232 -9.44 9.24 -22.65
CA ASN A 232 -9.68 10.54 -23.28
C ASN A 232 -8.58 11.56 -22.97
N THR A 233 -7.62 11.19 -22.12
CA THR A 233 -6.53 12.06 -21.70
C THR A 233 -5.39 11.86 -22.69
N SER A 234 -4.93 12.93 -23.33
CA SER A 234 -3.77 12.82 -24.23
C SER A 234 -2.55 12.31 -23.44
N GLU A 235 -1.57 11.68 -24.09
CA GLU A 235 -0.35 11.17 -23.40
C GLU A 235 0.38 12.24 -22.56
N LYS A 236 0.11 13.52 -22.81
CA LYS A 236 0.73 14.68 -22.14
C LYS A 236 -0.08 15.25 -20.98
N GLU A 237 -1.33 14.83 -20.81
CA GLU A 237 -2.21 15.30 -19.75
C GLU A 237 -2.30 14.26 -18.62
N LEU A 238 -2.45 14.76 -17.40
CA LEU A 238 -2.63 13.92 -16.21
C LEU A 238 -4.11 13.55 -16.05
N SER A 239 -4.38 12.32 -15.64
CA SER A 239 -5.71 11.89 -15.20
C SER A 239 -6.07 12.53 -13.85
N PRO A 240 -7.36 12.50 -13.44
CA PRO A 240 -7.75 12.91 -12.10
C PRO A 240 -7.01 12.14 -11.00
N GLN A 241 -6.75 10.85 -11.18
CA GLN A 241 -6.05 10.00 -10.21
C GLN A 241 -4.56 10.33 -10.12
N GLU A 242 -3.91 10.60 -11.26
CA GLU A 242 -2.52 11.05 -11.30
C GLU A 242 -2.38 12.42 -10.62
N GLU A 243 -3.28 13.36 -10.94
CA GLU A 243 -3.27 14.69 -10.34
C GLU A 243 -3.49 14.63 -8.81
N GLN A 244 -4.42 13.79 -8.33
CA GLN A 244 -4.65 13.58 -6.90
C GLN A 244 -3.45 12.93 -6.22
N THR A 245 -2.85 11.92 -6.85
CA THR A 245 -1.63 11.26 -6.35
C THR A 245 -0.50 12.27 -6.19
N ILE A 246 -0.21 13.05 -7.24
CA ILE A 246 0.82 14.11 -7.20
C ILE A 246 0.51 15.14 -6.12
N LYS A 247 -0.73 15.62 -6.01
CA LYS A 247 -1.14 16.57 -4.97
C LYS A 247 -0.92 16.02 -3.57
N SER A 248 -1.24 14.74 -3.33
CA SER A 248 -1.04 14.10 -2.03
C SER A 248 0.44 13.94 -1.68
N ILE A 249 1.31 13.60 -2.65
CA ILE A 249 2.76 13.51 -2.44
C ILE A 249 3.35 14.90 -2.13
N VAL A 250 2.92 15.94 -2.86
CA VAL A 250 3.29 17.33 -2.56
C VAL A 250 2.85 17.74 -1.16
N ASN A 251 1.62 17.40 -0.77
CA ASN A 251 1.13 17.64 0.58
C ASN A 251 1.98 16.91 1.64
N ALA A 252 2.30 15.62 1.40
CA ALA A 252 3.14 14.80 2.26
C ALA A 252 4.53 15.41 2.52
N SER A 253 5.11 16.11 1.54
CA SER A 253 6.42 16.77 1.71
C SER A 253 6.43 17.89 2.78
N SER A 254 5.25 18.33 3.25
CA SER A 254 5.15 19.26 4.39
C SER A 254 5.21 18.58 5.76
N TYR A 255 5.34 17.25 5.80
CA TYR A 255 5.38 16.41 7.00
C TYR A 255 6.69 15.60 7.02
N PRO A 256 7.17 15.14 8.19
CA PRO A 256 8.32 14.25 8.31
C PRO A 256 7.96 12.83 7.84
N LEU A 257 7.62 12.71 6.54
CA LEU A 257 7.13 11.50 5.90
C LEU A 257 7.91 11.22 4.61
N SER A 258 8.57 10.08 4.58
CA SER A 258 9.13 9.49 3.36
C SER A 258 8.19 8.45 2.78
N ILE A 259 8.18 8.33 1.45
CA ILE A 259 7.36 7.35 0.73
C ILE A 259 8.29 6.48 -0.10
N VAL A 260 8.25 5.16 0.11
CA VAL A 260 8.97 4.18 -0.69
C VAL A 260 7.96 3.33 -1.44
N LEU A 261 7.90 3.49 -2.75
CA LEU A 261 7.07 2.69 -3.63
C LEU A 261 7.83 1.44 -4.10
N VAL A 262 7.38 0.28 -3.64
CA VAL A 262 7.88 -1.04 -4.02
C VAL A 262 7.04 -1.58 -5.18
N GLY A 263 7.58 -1.46 -6.39
CA GLY A 263 6.93 -1.89 -7.63
C GLY A 263 7.01 -3.40 -7.85
N VAL A 264 5.87 -4.09 -7.81
CA VAL A 264 5.74 -5.52 -8.09
C VAL A 264 5.02 -5.77 -9.42
N GLY A 265 5.34 -6.87 -10.11
CA GLY A 265 4.77 -7.18 -11.42
C GLY A 265 5.52 -6.60 -12.61
N ASP A 266 4.84 -6.57 -13.75
CA ASP A 266 5.40 -6.30 -15.08
C ASP A 266 5.63 -4.79 -15.37
N GLY A 267 5.04 -3.89 -14.58
CA GLY A 267 4.94 -2.47 -14.94
C GLY A 267 3.88 -2.22 -16.03
N PRO A 268 3.99 -1.15 -16.85
CA PRO A 268 5.11 -0.19 -16.99
C PRO A 268 5.41 0.64 -15.73
N TRP A 269 6.62 1.21 -15.66
CA TRP A 269 7.14 1.93 -14.48
C TRP A 269 7.52 3.40 -14.76
N GLU A 270 7.27 3.89 -15.98
CA GLU A 270 7.65 5.23 -16.43
C GLU A 270 7.04 6.34 -15.56
N ASP A 271 5.76 6.22 -15.19
CA ASP A 271 5.10 7.19 -14.34
C ASP A 271 5.70 7.21 -12.93
N MET A 272 6.07 6.04 -12.40
CA MET A 272 6.67 5.94 -11.06
C MET A 272 8.06 6.57 -11.03
N LYS A 273 8.86 6.39 -12.10
CA LYS A 273 10.14 7.08 -12.29
C LYS A 273 9.98 8.60 -12.45
N ASN A 274 8.89 9.05 -13.06
CA ASN A 274 8.60 10.48 -13.14
C ASN A 274 8.19 11.07 -11.78
N PHE A 275 7.53 10.29 -10.92
CA PHE A 275 7.18 10.72 -9.56
C PHE A 275 8.39 10.83 -8.63
N ASP A 276 9.40 9.97 -8.82
CA ASP A 276 10.73 10.09 -8.20
C ASP A 276 11.34 11.47 -8.49
N ASP A 277 11.66 11.75 -9.76
CA ASP A 277 12.61 12.84 -10.08
C ASP A 277 11.95 14.20 -10.38
N LYS A 278 10.64 14.24 -10.67
CA LYS A 278 10.05 15.37 -11.43
C LYS A 278 8.79 15.98 -10.83
N ILE A 279 8.60 15.94 -9.51
CA ILE A 279 7.49 16.66 -8.87
C ILE A 279 7.98 18.03 -8.34
N PRO A 280 7.77 19.15 -9.06
CA PRO A 280 8.45 20.42 -8.80
C PRO A 280 7.92 21.21 -7.59
N ALA A 281 6.76 20.84 -7.04
CA ALA A 281 6.09 21.62 -5.99
C ALA A 281 6.44 21.16 -4.55
N ARG A 282 7.11 20.00 -4.39
CA ARG A 282 7.43 19.42 -3.08
C ARG A 282 8.40 20.30 -2.27
N GLU A 283 8.31 20.27 -0.95
CA GLU A 283 9.24 20.96 -0.05
C GLU A 283 10.63 20.29 0.00
N PHE A 284 10.67 18.97 -0.16
CA PHE A 284 11.86 18.15 -0.39
C PHE A 284 11.45 16.90 -1.19
N ASP A 285 12.43 16.23 -1.78
CA ASP A 285 12.23 14.95 -2.45
C ASP A 285 11.88 13.87 -1.42
N ASN A 286 10.61 13.47 -1.35
CA ASN A 286 10.09 12.60 -0.30
C ASN A 286 9.54 11.27 -0.83
N PHE A 287 9.87 10.91 -2.08
CA PHE A 287 9.34 9.74 -2.77
C PHE A 287 10.49 9.01 -3.44
N GLN A 288 10.62 7.71 -3.17
CA GLN A 288 11.58 6.78 -3.77
C GLN A 288 10.82 5.66 -4.48
N PHE A 289 11.15 5.36 -5.74
CA PHE A 289 10.67 4.18 -6.45
C PHE A 289 11.70 3.05 -6.45
N VAL A 290 11.25 1.81 -6.17
CA VAL A 290 12.07 0.60 -6.21
C VAL A 290 11.39 -0.47 -7.07
N ASN A 291 12.02 -0.84 -8.19
CA ASN A 291 11.55 -1.92 -9.04
C ASN A 291 11.91 -3.29 -8.44
N PHE A 292 11.03 -3.80 -7.56
CA PHE A 292 11.23 -5.06 -6.86
C PHE A 292 11.34 -6.25 -7.81
N THR A 293 10.47 -6.32 -8.82
CA THR A 293 10.49 -7.40 -9.81
C THR A 293 11.84 -7.48 -10.53
N GLU A 294 12.38 -6.35 -10.97
CA GLU A 294 13.67 -6.29 -11.64
C GLU A 294 14.81 -6.78 -10.74
N ILE A 295 14.88 -6.31 -9.50
CA ILE A 295 15.90 -6.77 -8.53
C ILE A 295 15.79 -8.28 -8.31
N MET A 296 14.57 -8.78 -8.10
CA MET A 296 14.34 -10.19 -7.80
C MET A 296 14.57 -11.11 -9.01
N SER A 297 14.54 -10.58 -10.23
CA SER A 297 14.81 -11.31 -11.47
C SER A 297 16.30 -11.57 -11.74
N LYS A 298 17.21 -10.85 -11.09
CA LYS A 298 18.66 -10.96 -11.32
C LYS A 298 19.16 -12.38 -11.02
N ASN A 299 20.16 -12.84 -11.77
CA ASN A 299 20.77 -14.17 -11.58
C ASN A 299 21.90 -14.13 -10.53
N VAL A 300 21.55 -13.79 -9.29
CA VAL A 300 22.45 -13.73 -8.12
C VAL A 300 21.81 -14.46 -6.94
N SER A 301 22.54 -14.63 -5.83
CA SER A 301 22.01 -15.36 -4.67
C SER A 301 20.79 -14.65 -4.03
N PRO A 302 19.90 -15.37 -3.31
CA PRO A 302 18.77 -14.75 -2.63
C PRO A 302 19.19 -13.65 -1.65
N SER A 303 20.28 -13.85 -0.90
CA SER A 303 20.80 -12.85 0.04
C SER A 303 21.23 -11.57 -0.67
N GLU A 304 21.90 -11.69 -1.82
CA GLU A 304 22.32 -10.51 -2.60
C GLU A 304 21.12 -9.73 -3.15
N LYS A 305 20.02 -10.41 -3.50
CA LYS A 305 18.77 -9.75 -3.91
C LYS A 305 18.11 -9.00 -2.76
N GLU A 306 18.05 -9.62 -1.59
CA GLU A 306 17.50 -9.00 -0.37
C GLU A 306 18.33 -7.75 0.01
N THR A 307 19.66 -7.84 -0.01
CA THR A 307 20.56 -6.69 0.23
C THR A 307 20.39 -5.60 -0.83
N ALA A 308 20.32 -5.95 -2.12
CA ALA A 308 20.13 -4.98 -3.19
C ALA A 308 18.79 -4.27 -3.08
N PHE A 309 17.72 -4.98 -2.67
CA PHE A 309 16.43 -4.38 -2.40
C PHE A 309 16.47 -3.44 -1.19
N ALA A 310 17.08 -3.86 -0.08
CA ALA A 310 17.23 -3.04 1.13
C ALA A 310 17.96 -1.73 0.82
N LEU A 311 19.08 -1.83 0.09
CA LEU A 311 19.86 -0.67 -0.33
C LEU A 311 19.04 0.28 -1.20
N ALA A 312 18.30 -0.23 -2.20
CA ALA A 312 17.46 0.58 -3.05
C ALA A 312 16.30 1.26 -2.29
N ALA A 313 15.66 0.55 -1.36
CA ALA A 313 14.56 1.09 -0.55
C ALA A 313 15.01 2.16 0.45
N LEU A 314 16.24 2.10 0.92
CA LEU A 314 16.79 3.02 1.90
C LEU A 314 17.65 4.14 1.30
N MET A 315 17.85 4.16 -0.02
CA MET A 315 18.81 5.02 -0.71
C MET A 315 18.65 6.50 -0.35
N GLU A 316 17.41 6.99 -0.31
CA GLU A 316 17.12 8.40 -0.04
C GLU A 316 16.81 8.71 1.43
N ILE A 317 16.46 7.69 2.24
CA ILE A 317 15.95 7.87 3.61
C ILE A 317 16.88 8.72 4.50
N PRO A 318 18.22 8.54 4.51
CA PRO A 318 19.09 9.39 5.33
C PRO A 318 19.00 10.88 4.96
N ILE A 319 18.93 11.18 3.67
CA ILE A 319 18.93 12.54 3.15
C ILE A 319 17.53 13.17 3.34
N GLN A 320 16.47 12.38 3.16
CA GLN A 320 15.08 12.76 3.44
C GLN A 320 14.87 13.11 4.91
N TYR A 321 15.39 12.29 5.83
CA TYR A 321 15.34 12.59 7.26
C TYR A 321 16.09 13.88 7.60
N GLN A 322 17.28 14.08 7.02
CA GLN A 322 18.03 15.31 7.19
C GLN A 322 17.25 16.53 6.66
N ALA A 323 16.58 16.40 5.51
CA ALA A 323 15.74 17.46 4.95
C ALA A 323 14.58 17.81 5.91
N ALA A 324 13.87 16.82 6.45
CA ALA A 324 12.79 17.04 7.42
C ALA A 324 13.29 17.78 8.68
N ARG A 325 14.50 17.47 9.14
CA ARG A 325 15.14 18.16 10.25
C ARG A 325 15.53 19.60 9.88
N GLU A 326 16.19 19.83 8.75
CA GLU A 326 16.63 21.16 8.30
C GLU A 326 15.46 22.10 7.95
N LEU A 327 14.34 21.55 7.47
CA LEU A 327 13.10 22.29 7.22
C LEU A 327 12.31 22.63 8.51
N GLY A 328 12.68 22.01 9.64
CA GLY A 328 12.03 22.19 10.94
C GLY A 328 10.61 21.63 10.98
N ILE A 329 10.36 20.53 10.27
CA ILE A 329 9.05 19.84 10.23
C ILE A 329 9.02 18.59 11.14
N LEU A 330 10.17 18.12 11.62
CA LEU A 330 10.27 17.02 12.58
C LEU A 330 9.80 17.45 13.98
N GLY A 331 9.06 16.57 14.67
CA GLY A 331 8.58 16.77 16.04
C GLY A 331 7.49 17.83 16.18
N ARG A 332 6.76 18.13 15.10
CA ARG A 332 5.72 19.15 15.07
C ARG A 332 4.45 18.70 14.36
N ALA A 333 3.33 18.74 15.09
CA ALA A 333 1.99 18.70 14.55
C ALA A 333 1.64 20.02 13.80
N THR A 334 1.07 19.91 12.60
CA THR A 334 0.72 21.06 11.75
C THR A 334 -0.70 21.58 11.98
N GLY A 335 -1.59 20.73 12.50
CA GLY A 335 -3.04 20.91 12.59
C GLY A 335 -3.77 20.91 11.24
N ARG A 336 -3.09 20.61 10.13
CA ARG A 336 -3.60 20.75 8.76
C ARG A 336 -3.94 19.44 8.08
N ALA A 337 -3.53 18.30 8.64
CA ALA A 337 -3.82 16.98 8.08
C ALA A 337 -5.33 16.71 8.07
N LYS A 338 -5.81 16.04 7.01
CA LYS A 338 -7.17 15.51 6.99
C LYS A 338 -7.25 14.33 7.96
N LYS A 339 -8.26 14.31 8.82
CA LYS A 339 -8.52 13.15 9.66
C LYS A 339 -9.05 12.00 8.80
N ILE A 340 -8.34 10.89 8.79
CA ILE A 340 -8.73 9.68 8.07
C ILE A 340 -9.33 8.67 9.06
N VAL A 341 -10.47 8.11 8.69
CA VAL A 341 -11.09 6.97 9.38
C VAL A 341 -11.15 5.83 8.39
N PRO A 342 -10.22 4.87 8.46
CA PRO A 342 -10.18 3.73 7.56
C PRO A 342 -11.46 2.90 7.66
N ARG A 343 -11.85 2.26 6.56
CA ARG A 343 -12.88 1.20 6.61
C ARG A 343 -12.35 -0.03 7.37
N PRO A 344 -13.23 -0.86 7.95
CA PRO A 344 -12.83 -2.19 8.41
C PRO A 344 -12.37 -3.07 7.24
N PRO A 345 -11.54 -4.09 7.47
CA PRO A 345 -11.11 -5.01 6.43
C PRO A 345 -12.32 -5.75 5.84
N PRO A 346 -12.36 -6.00 4.51
CA PRO A 346 -13.45 -6.70 3.84
C PRO A 346 -13.33 -8.23 4.02
N VAL A 347 -13.26 -8.67 5.27
CA VAL A 347 -13.34 -10.08 5.65
C VAL A 347 -14.72 -10.38 6.25
N PRO A 348 -15.29 -11.57 6.03
CA PRO A 348 -16.48 -12.00 6.75
C PRO A 348 -16.24 -11.90 8.25
N TYR A 349 -17.10 -11.18 8.97
CA TYR A 349 -17.01 -11.03 10.42
C TYR A 349 -17.06 -12.41 11.09
N SER A 350 -15.89 -12.95 11.43
CA SER A 350 -15.78 -14.11 12.32
C SER A 350 -15.84 -13.57 13.73
N ARG A 351 -17.02 -13.59 14.34
CA ARG A 351 -17.17 -13.39 15.79
C ARG A 351 -16.15 -14.33 16.47
N PRO A 352 -15.32 -13.87 17.42
CA PRO A 352 -14.40 -14.77 18.11
C PRO A 352 -15.21 -15.92 18.72
N GLN A 353 -15.05 -17.12 18.17
CA GLN A 353 -15.52 -18.32 18.83
C GLN A 353 -14.64 -18.47 20.07
N MET A 354 -15.26 -18.39 21.26
CA MET A 354 -14.62 -18.94 22.45
C MET A 354 -14.20 -20.38 22.14
N PRO A 355 -13.02 -20.82 22.60
CA PRO A 355 -12.46 -22.11 22.23
C PRO A 355 -13.49 -23.20 22.51
N THR A 356 -13.98 -23.83 21.45
CA THR A 356 -14.73 -25.08 21.52
C THR A 356 -13.83 -26.11 22.21
N PRO A 357 -14.24 -26.68 23.36
CA PRO A 357 -13.49 -27.77 23.96
C PRO A 357 -13.47 -28.94 22.97
N GLN A 358 -12.29 -29.36 22.54
CA GLN A 358 -12.14 -30.70 21.94
C GLN A 358 -12.65 -31.72 22.97
N PRO A 359 -13.40 -32.76 22.55
CA PRO A 359 -13.82 -33.81 23.45
C PRO A 359 -12.59 -34.66 23.81
N SER A 360 -11.85 -34.24 24.84
CA SER A 360 -11.10 -35.16 25.66
C SER A 360 -12.13 -36.06 26.35
N ARG A 361 -12.10 -37.35 25.99
CA ARG A 361 -12.86 -38.42 26.62
C ARG A 361 -12.73 -38.32 28.15
N LEU A 362 -13.72 -37.75 28.81
CA LEU A 362 -13.98 -37.91 30.24
C LEU A 362 -15.50 -38.00 30.40
N PRO A 363 -16.02 -38.98 31.15
CA PRO A 363 -17.46 -39.14 31.31
C PRO A 363 -18.00 -38.08 32.28
N SER A 364 -18.75 -37.10 31.76
CA SER A 364 -19.53 -36.16 32.57
C SER A 364 -20.86 -36.79 32.96
N THR A 365 -21.09 -36.88 34.26
CA THR A 365 -22.29 -37.46 34.88
C THR A 365 -23.57 -36.66 34.57
N GLU A 366 -24.71 -37.35 34.40
CA GLU A 366 -26.07 -36.85 34.10
C GLU A 366 -26.65 -35.79 35.08
N ALA A 367 -25.87 -35.32 36.05
CA ALA A 367 -26.22 -34.26 36.97
C ALA A 367 -25.92 -32.86 36.40
N ASP A 368 -24.90 -32.70 35.54
CA ASP A 368 -24.47 -31.39 35.05
C ASP A 368 -25.37 -30.83 33.92
N GLU A 369 -25.92 -31.67 33.05
CA GLU A 369 -26.81 -31.23 31.97
C GLU A 369 -28.14 -30.65 32.51
N ARG A 370 -28.64 -31.19 33.63
CA ARG A 370 -29.87 -30.68 34.27
C ARG A 370 -29.68 -29.31 34.88
N ASN A 371 -28.53 -29.04 35.51
CA ASN A 371 -28.21 -27.72 36.07
C ASN A 371 -28.03 -26.64 35.01
N GLN A 372 -27.66 -27.01 33.78
CA GLN A 372 -27.49 -26.05 32.68
C GLN A 372 -28.81 -25.70 31.98
N ALA A 373 -29.85 -26.52 32.11
CA ALA A 373 -31.16 -26.32 31.48
C ALA A 373 -32.16 -25.49 32.33
N VAL A 374 -31.94 -25.37 33.65
CA VAL A 374 -32.87 -24.70 34.59
C VAL A 374 -32.38 -23.33 35.02
N CYS A 375 -33.29 -22.47 35.47
CA CYS A 375 -33.02 -21.09 35.86
C CYS A 375 -31.96 -21.02 36.97
N PRO A 376 -30.91 -20.19 36.81
CA PRO A 376 -29.79 -20.15 37.76
C PRO A 376 -30.14 -19.55 39.13
N ILE A 377 -31.34 -19.01 39.31
CA ILE A 377 -31.80 -18.44 40.58
C ILE A 377 -32.57 -19.49 41.38
N CYS A 378 -33.61 -20.10 40.79
CA CYS A 378 -34.45 -21.06 41.50
C CYS A 378 -34.01 -22.51 41.29
N LEU A 379 -33.10 -22.78 40.34
CA LEU A 379 -32.60 -24.10 39.95
C LEU A 379 -33.69 -25.14 39.63
N THR A 380 -34.92 -24.68 39.34
CA THR A 380 -36.10 -25.51 39.19
C THR A 380 -36.81 -25.21 37.86
N ASN A 381 -37.17 -23.95 37.62
CA ASN A 381 -37.96 -23.57 36.45
C ASN A 381 -37.10 -23.46 35.19
N ALA A 382 -37.68 -23.72 34.02
CA ALA A 382 -37.02 -23.51 32.72
C ALA A 382 -36.68 -22.03 32.48
N LYS A 383 -35.68 -21.79 31.62
CA LYS A 383 -35.24 -20.45 31.23
C LYS A 383 -36.11 -19.91 30.10
N ASP A 384 -37.11 -19.09 30.42
CA ASP A 384 -38.07 -18.52 29.46
C ASP A 384 -38.04 -16.98 29.40
N LEU A 385 -37.07 -16.33 30.04
CA LEU A 385 -36.90 -14.88 30.06
C LEU A 385 -35.43 -14.46 29.85
N ALA A 386 -35.16 -13.68 28.81
CA ALA A 386 -33.84 -13.14 28.48
C ALA A 386 -33.72 -11.64 28.78
N PHE A 387 -32.52 -11.19 29.17
CA PHE A 387 -32.16 -9.77 29.37
C PHE A 387 -31.35 -9.21 28.19
N ASP A 388 -31.17 -7.89 28.13
CA ASP A 388 -30.39 -7.21 27.07
C ASP A 388 -28.95 -7.72 26.92
N CYS A 389 -28.38 -8.24 28.01
CA CYS A 389 -27.04 -8.80 28.04
C CYS A 389 -26.96 -10.25 27.52
N GLY A 390 -28.08 -10.82 27.08
CA GLY A 390 -28.17 -12.18 26.54
C GLY A 390 -28.29 -13.30 27.57
N HIS A 391 -28.23 -13.00 28.87
CA HIS A 391 -28.40 -13.99 29.94
C HIS A 391 -29.88 -14.31 30.21
N LEU A 392 -30.16 -15.55 30.62
CA LEU A 392 -31.52 -16.06 30.79
C LEU A 392 -31.83 -16.50 32.23
N THR A 393 -33.09 -16.30 32.61
CA THR A 393 -33.71 -16.75 33.87
C THR A 393 -35.13 -17.27 33.59
N CYS A 394 -35.80 -17.85 34.59
CA CYS A 394 -37.25 -18.04 34.49
C CYS A 394 -37.96 -16.71 34.73
N ARG A 395 -39.17 -16.59 34.19
CA ARG A 395 -39.99 -15.38 34.29
C ARG A 395 -40.23 -14.92 35.73
N ASP A 396 -40.48 -15.86 36.64
CA ASP A 396 -40.79 -15.55 38.03
C ASP A 396 -39.59 -14.91 38.76
N CYS A 397 -38.39 -15.43 38.49
CA CYS A 397 -37.16 -14.91 39.08
C CYS A 397 -36.70 -13.62 38.40
N GLY A 398 -36.84 -13.50 37.07
CA GLY A 398 -36.33 -12.36 36.29
C GLY A 398 -37.22 -11.11 36.30
N ALA A 399 -38.50 -11.23 36.68
CA ALA A 399 -39.47 -10.12 36.63
C ALA A 399 -39.09 -8.93 37.53
N ARG A 400 -38.44 -9.17 38.67
CA ARG A 400 -38.13 -8.16 39.70
C ARG A 400 -36.65 -7.78 39.79
N LEU A 401 -35.79 -8.30 38.92
CA LEU A 401 -34.36 -8.02 38.96
C LEU A 401 -34.05 -6.68 38.31
N SER A 402 -33.37 -5.78 39.01
CA SER A 402 -32.84 -4.54 38.43
C SER A 402 -31.54 -4.76 37.64
N ASN A 403 -30.72 -5.72 38.07
CA ASN A 403 -29.44 -6.06 37.45
C ASN A 403 -29.38 -7.56 37.14
N CYS A 404 -28.69 -7.93 36.06
CA CYS A 404 -28.50 -9.32 35.68
C CYS A 404 -27.72 -10.09 36.77
N PRO A 405 -28.21 -11.24 37.25
CA PRO A 405 -27.54 -12.00 38.31
C PRO A 405 -26.22 -12.62 37.85
N ILE A 406 -25.98 -12.71 36.54
CA ILE A 406 -24.80 -13.34 35.94
C ILE A 406 -23.70 -12.31 35.66
N CYS A 407 -24.02 -11.23 34.95
CA CYS A 407 -23.04 -10.21 34.54
C CYS A 407 -23.19 -8.85 35.23
N ARG A 408 -24.17 -8.71 36.13
CA ARG A 408 -24.45 -7.48 36.92
C ARG A 408 -24.81 -6.23 36.12
N GLN A 409 -24.95 -6.32 34.79
CA GLN A 409 -25.41 -5.21 33.96
C GLN A 409 -26.88 -4.83 34.29
N PRO A 410 -27.25 -3.53 34.23
CA PRO A 410 -28.62 -3.08 34.45
C PRO A 410 -29.57 -3.68 33.40
N ILE A 411 -30.72 -4.19 33.84
CA ILE A 411 -31.74 -4.79 32.96
C ILE A 411 -32.68 -3.68 32.49
N ARG A 412 -32.66 -3.38 31.18
CA ARG A 412 -33.54 -2.37 30.57
C ARG A 412 -34.74 -3.02 29.89
N ASN A 413 -34.54 -4.16 29.21
CA ASN A 413 -35.59 -4.94 28.58
C ASN A 413 -35.58 -6.39 29.06
N ARG A 414 -36.77 -7.01 29.02
CA ARG A 414 -37.01 -8.42 29.36
C ARG A 414 -37.79 -9.04 28.21
N LEU A 415 -37.18 -9.99 27.52
CA LEU A 415 -37.74 -10.65 26.34
C LEU A 415 -38.18 -12.06 26.71
N ARG A 416 -39.43 -12.40 26.41
CA ARG A 416 -39.94 -13.76 26.59
C ARG A 416 -39.38 -14.65 25.48
N VAL A 417 -38.77 -15.75 25.86
CA VAL A 417 -38.22 -16.74 24.92
C VAL A 417 -39.15 -17.95 24.93
N PHE A 418 -39.71 -18.29 23.77
CA PHE A 418 -40.46 -19.53 23.61
C PHE A 418 -39.46 -20.61 23.20
N THR A 419 -39.08 -21.47 24.15
CA THR A 419 -38.37 -22.71 23.85
C THR A 419 -39.39 -23.68 23.27
N GLY A 420 -39.21 -24.09 22.01
CA GLY A 420 -40.03 -25.11 21.36
C GLY A 420 -39.91 -26.48 22.00
#